data_AF-A0A1H3K497-F1
#
_entry.id   AF-A0A1H3K497-F1
#
_cell.length_a   1.000
_cell.length_b   1.000
_cell.length_c   1.000
_cell.angle_alpha   90.00
_cell.angle_beta   90.00
_cell.angle_gamma   90.00
#
_symmetry.space_group_name_H-M   'P 1'
#
loop_
_entity.id
_entity.type
_entity.pdbx_description
1 polymer ?
#
loop_
_entity_poly.entity_id
_entity_poly.type
_entity_poly.pdbx_seq_one_letter_code
_entity_poly.pdbx_strand_id
1 'polypeptide(L)'
;MQLIIILINVFRSLVAFIINDIFASPSVRLVRRRLNKVQRQWSVTDVFFLCLIAAILNGTQAARASGGFDISTGAGPSPLFGATPFSQKMLLLEEMNSLPMNKCSGCTSTLPQPSDTGSSPGSAALDVFLKGPIYPFPTEQANIVLPNPWQDLIETHTGPLSFTSIEGRPAGEFYAHQRWNEFQPERYIQTAQAGARKNTGLRNKGQRHEWSKGEFAPGGLYHNTTGYAGFEGSTAGIEVRFYPKMPVQHPNSVWTFDGTFPPKLIMVRYGEPILFRHYNALPIDESANNCFGRHTITTHEHNGHNPAESDGFANAYFYLGQFYDYRWPMILAGHDTINADKSDPKAGTPDGNGGIMRIRGDYRETMSTHWFHDHMHDFTEADRVGLEEGNNGNNSLKGGKKK
;
A
#
# COMPACT_ATOMS: atom_id res chain seq x y z
N MET A 1 -46.25 -11.63 -20.90
CA MET A 1 -47.19 -12.03 -19.82
C MET A 1 -46.53 -12.98 -18.80
N GLN A 2 -45.78 -14.01 -19.20
CA GLN A 2 -45.04 -14.90 -18.28
C GLN A 2 -43.94 -14.19 -17.45
N LEU A 3 -43.21 -13.23 -18.03
CA LEU A 3 -42.17 -12.48 -17.30
C LEU A 3 -42.72 -11.67 -16.12
N ILE A 4 -43.91 -11.09 -16.29
CA ILE A 4 -44.62 -10.30 -15.27
C ILE A 4 -45.09 -11.20 -14.12
N ILE A 5 -45.54 -12.41 -14.43
CA ILE A 5 -45.96 -13.40 -13.42
C ILE A 5 -44.76 -13.90 -12.61
N ILE A 6 -43.60 -14.09 -13.25
CA ILE A 6 -42.35 -14.47 -12.58
C ILE A 6 -41.88 -13.35 -11.63
N LEU A 7 -41.88 -12.10 -12.08
CA LEU A 7 -41.54 -10.93 -11.26
C LEU A 7 -42.49 -10.76 -10.07
N ILE A 8 -43.79 -10.97 -10.25
CA ILE A 8 -44.79 -10.94 -9.16
C ILE A 8 -44.53 -12.04 -8.13
N ASN A 9 -44.13 -13.24 -8.57
CA ASN A 9 -43.86 -14.36 -7.66
C ASN A 9 -42.54 -14.17 -6.88
N VAL A 10 -41.49 -13.65 -7.53
CA VAL A 10 -40.22 -13.29 -6.86
C VAL A 10 -40.46 -12.17 -5.83
N PHE A 11 -41.28 -11.18 -6.18
CA PHE A 11 -41.61 -10.07 -5.28
C PHE A 11 -42.47 -10.50 -4.08
N ARG A 12 -43.39 -11.46 -4.26
CA ARG A 12 -44.15 -12.07 -3.16
C ARG A 12 -43.26 -12.81 -2.18
N SER A 13 -42.24 -13.51 -2.68
CA SER A 13 -41.26 -14.21 -1.83
C SER A 13 -40.35 -13.23 -1.07
N LEU A 14 -39.93 -12.13 -1.72
CA LEU A 14 -39.10 -11.09 -1.10
C LEU A 14 -39.84 -10.32 0.01
N VAL A 15 -41.11 -9.98 -0.23
CA VAL A 15 -41.96 -9.30 0.75
C VAL A 15 -42.30 -10.24 1.93
N ALA A 16 -42.50 -11.54 1.68
CA ALA A 16 -42.68 -12.52 2.74
C ALA A 16 -41.43 -12.71 3.61
N PHE A 17 -40.24 -12.64 3.01
CA PHE A 17 -38.95 -12.71 3.71
C PHE A 17 -38.72 -11.49 4.60
N ILE A 18 -38.92 -10.28 4.06
CA ILE A 18 -38.76 -9.00 4.79
C ILE A 18 -39.77 -8.88 5.95
N ILE A 19 -41.01 -9.36 5.77
CA ILE A 19 -42.03 -9.33 6.84
C ILE A 19 -41.71 -10.36 7.93
N ASN A 20 -41.09 -11.50 7.61
CA ASN A 20 -40.72 -12.49 8.64
C ASN A 20 -39.50 -12.06 9.46
N ASP A 21 -38.52 -11.38 8.85
CA ASP A 21 -37.33 -10.88 9.56
C ASP A 21 -37.61 -9.66 10.44
N ILE A 22 -38.54 -8.78 10.05
CA ILE A 22 -38.86 -7.56 10.82
C ILE A 22 -39.74 -7.85 12.05
N PHE A 23 -40.43 -9.00 12.12
CA PHE A 23 -41.41 -9.30 13.17
C PHE A 23 -41.09 -10.51 14.07
N ALA A 24 -39.80 -10.82 14.27
CA ALA A 24 -39.33 -11.85 15.20
C ALA A 24 -39.39 -11.39 16.68
N SER A 25 -40.56 -10.96 17.16
CA SER A 25 -40.80 -10.70 18.60
C SER A 25 -42.22 -11.14 19.00
N PRO A 26 -42.42 -11.79 20.18
CA PRO A 26 -43.68 -12.48 20.50
C PRO A 26 -44.91 -11.58 20.72
N SER A 27 -44.76 -10.26 20.72
CA SER A 27 -45.78 -9.33 21.21
C SER A 27 -46.50 -8.53 20.13
N VAL A 28 -46.92 -9.15 19.00
CA VAL A 28 -47.72 -8.42 17.98
C VAL A 28 -48.75 -9.32 17.27
N ARG A 29 -49.76 -9.83 18.00
CA ARG A 29 -50.95 -10.44 17.35
C ARG A 29 -52.05 -9.44 17.00
N LEU A 30 -52.02 -8.23 17.55
CA LEU A 30 -53.08 -7.22 17.34
C LEU A 30 -52.84 -6.30 16.14
N VAL A 31 -51.59 -6.01 15.77
CA VAL A 31 -51.26 -5.13 14.61
C VAL A 31 -51.45 -5.86 13.27
N ARG A 32 -51.27 -7.19 13.25
CA ARG A 32 -51.42 -8.05 12.05
C ARG A 32 -52.84 -8.01 11.46
N ARG A 33 -53.87 -7.76 12.27
CA ARG A 33 -55.27 -7.65 11.81
C ARG A 33 -55.63 -6.27 11.24
N ARG A 34 -54.93 -5.19 11.60
CA ARG A 34 -55.17 -3.85 11.04
C ARG A 34 -54.46 -3.62 9.70
N LEU A 35 -53.26 -4.18 9.52
CA LEU A 35 -52.50 -4.07 8.25
C LEU A 35 -53.17 -4.81 7.08
N ASN A 36 -53.76 -5.99 7.33
CA ASN A 36 -54.44 -6.77 6.29
C ASN A 36 -55.70 -6.09 5.72
N LYS A 37 -56.26 -5.09 6.41
CA LYS A 37 -57.39 -4.28 5.90
C LYS A 37 -56.92 -3.13 5.00
N VAL A 38 -55.74 -2.57 5.26
CA VAL A 38 -55.16 -1.48 4.47
C VAL A 38 -54.53 -2.00 3.17
N GLN A 39 -54.00 -3.23 3.18
CA GLN A 39 -53.35 -3.84 2.01
C GLN A 39 -54.31 -4.25 0.89
N ARG A 40 -55.63 -4.25 1.13
CA ARG A 40 -56.66 -4.67 0.17
C ARG A 40 -57.20 -3.57 -0.75
N GLN A 41 -56.70 -2.34 -0.61
CA GLN A 41 -57.15 -1.17 -1.38
C GLN A 41 -56.08 -0.50 -2.24
N TRP A 42 -54.86 -1.04 -2.28
CA TRP A 42 -53.80 -0.48 -3.11
C TRP A 42 -53.99 -0.97 -4.53
N SER A 43 -54.35 -0.05 -5.42
CA SER A 43 -54.41 -0.33 -6.84
C SER A 43 -52.98 -0.50 -7.38
N VAL A 44 -52.82 -1.22 -8.49
CA VAL A 44 -51.51 -1.40 -9.16
C VAL A 44 -50.86 -0.04 -9.47
N THR A 45 -51.69 0.98 -9.74
CA THR A 45 -51.30 2.37 -9.93
C THR A 45 -50.67 3.02 -8.69
N ASP A 46 -51.13 2.71 -7.48
CA ASP A 46 -50.57 3.28 -6.24
C ASP A 46 -49.18 2.72 -5.93
N VAL A 47 -48.96 1.43 -6.19
CA VAL A 47 -47.65 0.78 -6.06
C VAL A 47 -46.66 1.30 -7.10
N PHE A 48 -47.13 1.53 -8.33
CA PHE A 48 -46.33 2.17 -9.38
C PHE A 48 -45.91 3.59 -9.02
N PHE A 49 -46.82 4.39 -8.45
CA PHE A 49 -46.50 5.76 -8.01
C PHE A 49 -45.49 5.78 -6.87
N LEU A 50 -45.58 4.84 -5.93
CA LEU A 50 -44.65 4.76 -4.80
C LEU A 50 -43.25 4.29 -5.26
N CYS A 51 -43.18 3.35 -6.21
CA CYS A 51 -41.92 2.96 -6.86
C CYS A 51 -41.34 4.10 -7.71
N LEU A 52 -42.17 4.88 -8.40
CA LEU A 52 -41.72 6.04 -9.17
C LEU A 52 -41.20 7.15 -8.24
N ILE A 53 -41.86 7.41 -7.12
CA ILE A 53 -41.41 8.36 -6.10
C ILE A 53 -40.10 7.88 -5.45
N ALA A 54 -39.98 6.58 -5.13
CA ALA A 54 -38.73 6.02 -4.61
C ALA A 54 -37.60 6.06 -5.66
N ALA A 55 -37.90 5.84 -6.95
CA ALA A 55 -36.94 5.95 -8.04
C ALA A 55 -36.54 7.42 -8.32
N ILE A 56 -37.44 8.39 -8.11
CA ILE A 56 -37.15 9.82 -8.23
C ILE A 56 -36.37 10.31 -7.00
N LEU A 57 -36.71 9.86 -5.79
CA LEU A 57 -36.02 10.24 -4.55
C LEU A 57 -34.62 9.59 -4.44
N ASN A 58 -34.45 8.35 -4.91
CA ASN A 58 -33.13 7.69 -4.97
C ASN A 58 -32.34 8.06 -6.24
N GLY A 59 -33.03 8.25 -7.37
CA GLY A 59 -32.41 8.64 -8.64
C GLY A 59 -31.89 10.09 -8.63
N THR A 60 -32.43 10.95 -7.78
CA THR A 60 -31.92 12.33 -7.61
C THR A 60 -30.70 12.41 -6.68
N GLN A 61 -30.39 11.37 -5.90
CA GLN A 61 -29.10 11.28 -5.19
C GLN A 61 -28.01 10.65 -6.05
N ALA A 62 -28.35 9.69 -6.93
CA ALA A 62 -27.35 9.00 -7.76
C ALA A 62 -26.94 9.75 -9.04
N ALA A 63 -27.74 10.71 -9.52
CA ALA A 63 -27.51 11.39 -10.82
C ALA A 63 -26.78 12.75 -10.72
N ARG A 64 -26.13 13.07 -9.60
CA ARG A 64 -25.29 14.27 -9.46
C ARG A 64 -23.84 13.91 -9.15
N ALA A 65 -23.17 13.20 -10.06
CA ALA A 65 -21.75 12.93 -9.90
C ALA A 65 -20.98 12.79 -11.23
N SER A 66 -21.44 13.40 -12.32
CA SER A 66 -20.51 13.87 -13.35
C SER A 66 -20.32 15.37 -13.16
N GLY A 67 -19.60 15.73 -12.08
CA GLY A 67 -19.10 17.09 -11.98
C GLY A 67 -18.23 17.30 -13.22
N GLY A 68 -18.49 18.34 -14.01
CA GLY A 68 -17.78 18.64 -15.27
C GLY A 68 -16.30 18.98 -15.06
N PHE A 69 -15.59 18.13 -14.35
CA PHE A 69 -14.18 18.16 -14.03
C PHE A 69 -13.50 17.12 -14.92
N ASP A 70 -12.42 17.55 -15.58
CA ASP A 70 -11.57 16.69 -16.39
C ASP A 70 -10.59 15.94 -15.47
N ILE A 71 -11.13 15.02 -14.67
CA ILE A 71 -10.35 14.06 -13.87
C ILE A 71 -10.81 12.64 -14.20
N SER A 72 -9.91 11.66 -14.14
CA SER A 72 -10.15 10.28 -14.60
C SER A 72 -11.39 9.62 -13.98
N THR A 73 -11.81 10.04 -12.79
CA THR A 73 -12.99 9.51 -12.08
C THR A 73 -14.29 10.25 -12.38
N GLY A 74 -14.25 11.45 -12.96
CA GLY A 74 -15.41 12.34 -13.13
C GLY A 74 -16.08 12.80 -11.82
N ALA A 75 -15.47 12.48 -10.66
CA ALA A 75 -16.05 12.73 -9.36
C ALA A 75 -15.97 14.23 -8.98
N GLY A 76 -16.92 14.67 -8.15
CA GLY A 76 -16.82 15.99 -7.52
C GLY A 76 -15.65 16.06 -6.51
N PRO A 77 -15.15 17.27 -6.19
CA PRO A 77 -14.12 17.43 -5.18
C PRO A 77 -14.57 16.89 -3.82
N SER A 78 -13.66 16.24 -3.10
CA SER A 78 -13.94 15.77 -1.74
C SER A 78 -14.28 16.95 -0.81
N PRO A 79 -15.25 16.79 0.12
CA PRO A 79 -15.54 17.83 1.10
C PRO A 79 -14.32 18.12 1.98
N LEU A 80 -14.09 19.39 2.31
CA LEU A 80 -12.94 19.80 3.12
C LEU A 80 -13.16 19.63 4.62
N PHE A 81 -14.39 19.35 5.08
CA PHE A 81 -14.76 19.21 6.49
C PHE A 81 -14.28 20.39 7.37
N GLY A 82 -14.23 21.60 6.81
CA GLY A 82 -13.76 22.79 7.50
C GLY A 82 -12.24 22.88 7.70
N ALA A 83 -11.46 22.08 6.95
CA ALA A 83 -10.03 22.27 6.79
C ALA A 83 -9.73 23.63 6.16
N THR A 84 -8.67 24.28 6.63
CA THR A 84 -8.21 25.58 6.14
C THR A 84 -6.82 25.42 5.50
N PRO A 85 -6.47 26.26 4.50
CA PRO A 85 -5.15 26.20 3.89
C PRO A 85 -4.02 26.37 4.92
N PHE A 86 -2.97 25.55 4.79
CA PHE A 86 -1.71 25.64 5.55
C PHE A 86 -1.83 25.64 7.09
N SER A 87 -2.91 25.09 7.65
CA SER A 87 -3.16 25.06 9.10
C SER A 87 -2.72 23.77 9.80
N GLN A 88 -2.14 22.83 9.05
CA GLN A 88 -1.58 21.60 9.60
C GLN A 88 -0.13 21.44 9.13
N LYS A 89 0.69 20.93 10.04
CA LYS A 89 2.05 20.52 9.71
C LYS A 89 2.04 19.36 8.70
N MET A 90 2.83 19.49 7.64
CA MET A 90 3.07 18.39 6.72
C MET A 90 3.83 17.27 7.44
N LEU A 91 3.35 16.03 7.30
CA LEU A 91 4.08 14.87 7.81
C LEU A 91 5.35 14.69 6.97
N LEU A 92 6.51 14.68 7.62
CA LEU A 92 7.74 14.26 6.96
C LEU A 92 7.77 12.75 6.79
N LEU A 93 8.49 12.28 5.79
CA LEU A 93 8.60 10.87 5.48
C LEU A 93 9.21 10.06 6.64
N GLU A 94 8.72 8.84 6.82
CA GLU A 94 9.17 7.90 7.84
C GLU A 94 10.18 6.91 7.27
N GLU A 95 11.42 6.95 7.76
CA GLU A 95 12.49 6.09 7.26
C GLU A 95 12.22 4.60 7.53
N MET A 96 12.19 3.80 6.46
CA MET A 96 12.23 2.35 6.49
C MET A 96 13.67 1.92 6.69
N ASN A 97 13.99 1.55 7.93
CA ASN A 97 15.30 1.03 8.30
C ASN A 97 15.79 -0.03 7.31
N SER A 98 16.97 0.18 6.75
CA SER A 98 17.69 -0.82 5.98
C SER A 98 18.54 -1.69 6.92
N LEU A 99 18.32 -2.99 6.92
CA LEU A 99 19.01 -3.94 7.78
C LEU A 99 20.12 -4.67 7.02
N PRO A 100 21.21 -5.10 7.69
CA PRO A 100 22.24 -5.92 7.03
C PRO A 100 21.66 -7.26 6.55
N MET A 101 22.10 -7.72 5.38
CA MET A 101 21.67 -8.98 4.78
C MET A 101 22.28 -10.19 5.51
N ASN A 102 21.69 -10.56 6.65
CA ASN A 102 22.13 -11.67 7.49
C ASN A 102 21.14 -12.84 7.41
N LYS A 103 21.63 -14.03 7.04
CA LYS A 103 20.80 -15.24 7.01
C LYS A 103 20.45 -15.69 8.42
N CYS A 104 19.16 -15.82 8.73
CA CYS A 104 18.72 -16.51 9.93
C CYS A 104 18.41 -17.99 9.64
N SER A 105 19.32 -18.89 10.03
CA SER A 105 19.21 -20.32 9.72
C SER A 105 18.12 -21.08 10.49
N GLY A 106 17.57 -20.51 11.56
CA GLY A 106 16.51 -21.13 12.37
C GLY A 106 15.22 -20.33 12.44
N CYS A 107 15.13 -19.21 11.71
CA CYS A 107 13.92 -18.40 11.68
C CYS A 107 12.97 -18.93 10.61
N THR A 108 11.69 -18.92 10.93
CA THR A 108 10.60 -19.13 9.97
C THR A 108 9.57 -18.05 10.22
N SER A 109 9.15 -17.36 9.18
CA SER A 109 8.15 -16.30 9.30
C SER A 109 7.36 -16.19 8.01
N THR A 110 6.04 -16.24 8.08
CA THR A 110 5.17 -16.06 6.92
C THR A 110 4.27 -14.85 7.14
N LEU A 111 3.85 -14.21 6.05
CA LEU A 111 2.95 -13.07 6.13
C LEU A 111 1.67 -13.50 6.87
N PRO A 112 1.27 -12.82 7.96
CA PRO A 112 0.09 -13.19 8.72
C PRO A 112 -1.15 -13.15 7.82
N GLN A 113 -1.99 -14.17 7.92
CA GLN A 113 -3.24 -14.25 7.16
C GLN A 113 -4.27 -13.24 7.70
N PRO A 114 -5.09 -12.60 6.84
CA PRO A 114 -6.22 -11.79 7.28
C PRO A 114 -7.35 -12.64 7.89
N SER A 115 -8.29 -12.01 8.59
CA SER A 115 -9.42 -12.70 9.23
C SER A 115 -10.46 -13.18 8.24
N ASP A 116 -10.55 -12.50 7.10
CA ASP A 116 -11.52 -12.74 6.04
C ASP A 116 -10.94 -12.20 4.72
N THR A 117 -11.67 -12.40 3.62
CA THR A 117 -11.22 -11.99 2.28
C THR A 117 -11.29 -10.47 2.07
N GLY A 118 -12.05 -9.73 2.87
CA GLY A 118 -12.29 -8.29 2.71
C GLY A 118 -11.34 -7.41 3.52
N SER A 119 -10.37 -7.99 4.22
CA SER A 119 -9.48 -7.30 5.15
C SER A 119 -8.00 -7.55 4.90
N SER A 120 -7.17 -6.62 5.35
CA SER A 120 -5.73 -6.82 5.52
C SER A 120 -5.41 -7.53 6.84
N PRO A 121 -4.19 -8.07 7.01
CA PRO A 121 -3.78 -8.70 8.26
C PRO A 121 -3.89 -7.78 9.47
N GLY A 122 -4.16 -8.39 10.63
CA GLY A 122 -4.28 -7.65 11.89
C GLY A 122 -3.01 -6.84 12.21
N SER A 123 -3.19 -5.59 12.62
CA SER A 123 -2.10 -4.62 12.81
C SER A 123 -0.93 -5.13 13.66
N ALA A 124 -1.22 -5.69 14.83
CA ALA A 124 -0.16 -6.19 15.73
C ALA A 124 0.60 -7.38 15.13
N ALA A 125 -0.09 -8.28 14.42
CA ALA A 125 0.54 -9.42 13.76
C ALA A 125 1.45 -8.97 12.61
N LEU A 126 0.99 -8.01 11.81
CA LEU A 126 1.77 -7.45 10.70
C LEU A 126 3.04 -6.74 11.20
N ASP A 127 2.99 -6.00 12.32
CA ASP A 127 4.19 -5.36 12.88
C ASP A 127 5.19 -6.36 13.45
N VAL A 128 4.69 -7.39 14.15
CA VAL A 128 5.54 -8.47 14.66
C VAL A 128 6.25 -9.17 13.50
N PHE A 129 5.52 -9.42 12.41
CA PHE A 129 6.07 -9.99 11.18
C PHE A 129 7.13 -9.09 10.55
N LEU A 130 6.81 -7.83 10.26
CA LEU A 130 7.73 -6.88 9.60
C LEU A 130 8.97 -6.55 10.43
N LYS A 131 8.90 -6.67 11.76
CA LYS A 131 10.05 -6.54 12.67
C LYS A 131 10.96 -7.77 12.66
N GLY A 132 10.45 -8.92 12.24
CA GLY A 132 11.20 -10.16 12.15
C GLY A 132 12.33 -10.10 11.12
N PRO A 133 13.28 -11.05 11.17
CA PRO A 133 14.30 -11.18 10.13
C PRO A 133 13.67 -11.60 8.80
N ILE A 134 14.33 -11.28 7.70
CA ILE A 134 13.87 -11.67 6.36
C ILE A 134 13.79 -13.19 6.23
N TYR A 135 12.62 -13.67 5.79
CA TYR A 135 12.37 -15.08 5.52
C TYR A 135 11.35 -15.24 4.37
N PRO A 136 11.53 -16.24 3.48
CA PRO A 136 12.73 -17.07 3.30
C PRO A 136 13.93 -16.22 2.89
N PHE A 137 15.15 -16.74 3.06
CA PHE A 137 16.33 -15.98 2.64
C PHE A 137 16.33 -15.79 1.11
N PRO A 138 16.62 -14.58 0.60
CA PRO A 138 16.58 -14.27 -0.82
C PRO A 138 17.50 -15.16 -1.66
N THR A 139 17.06 -15.48 -2.88
CA THR A 139 17.81 -16.27 -3.86
C THR A 139 17.77 -15.61 -5.24
N GLU A 140 18.74 -15.94 -6.09
CA GLU A 140 18.78 -15.46 -7.48
C GLU A 140 17.49 -15.78 -8.25
N GLN A 141 17.02 -17.03 -8.12
CA GLN A 141 15.77 -17.50 -8.72
C GLN A 141 14.58 -17.23 -7.78
N ALA A 142 13.39 -17.04 -8.36
CA ALA A 142 12.16 -16.89 -7.58
C ALA A 142 11.84 -18.14 -6.76
N ASN A 143 11.37 -17.95 -5.53
CA ASN A 143 10.99 -19.03 -4.64
C ASN A 143 9.59 -19.55 -4.96
N ILE A 144 9.57 -20.56 -5.83
CA ILE A 144 8.38 -21.33 -6.20
C ILE A 144 8.21 -22.63 -5.41
N VAL A 145 9.08 -22.88 -4.43
CA VAL A 145 9.08 -24.13 -3.65
C VAL A 145 8.11 -24.04 -2.47
N LEU A 146 8.05 -22.88 -1.81
CA LEU A 146 7.12 -22.65 -0.72
C LEU A 146 5.77 -22.16 -1.28
N PRO A 147 4.63 -22.67 -0.77
CA PRO A 147 3.32 -22.21 -1.20
C PRO A 147 3.02 -20.80 -0.68
N ASN A 148 2.01 -20.16 -1.27
CA ASN A 148 1.47 -18.91 -0.75
C ASN A 148 0.89 -19.15 0.66
N PRO A 149 1.31 -18.39 1.69
CA PRO A 149 0.85 -18.58 3.07
C PRO A 149 -0.65 -18.33 3.24
N TRP A 150 -1.33 -17.70 2.28
CA TRP A 150 -2.76 -17.41 2.31
C TRP A 150 -3.57 -18.35 1.42
N GLN A 151 -2.95 -19.40 0.85
CA GLN A 151 -3.60 -20.29 -0.11
C GLN A 151 -4.97 -20.78 0.36
N ASP A 152 -5.07 -21.30 1.58
CA ASP A 152 -6.32 -21.85 2.12
C ASP A 152 -7.45 -20.79 2.13
N LEU A 153 -7.15 -19.55 2.52
CA LEU A 153 -8.13 -18.47 2.53
C LEU A 153 -8.47 -18.01 1.11
N ILE A 154 -7.49 -17.93 0.21
CA ILE A 154 -7.71 -17.57 -1.19
C ILE A 154 -8.65 -18.58 -1.86
N GLU A 155 -8.46 -19.88 -1.62
CA GLU A 155 -9.29 -20.94 -2.19
C GLU A 155 -10.76 -20.88 -1.71
N THR A 156 -11.04 -20.25 -0.56
CA THR A 156 -12.44 -19.97 -0.15
C THR A 156 -13.14 -18.94 -1.05
N HIS A 157 -12.37 -18.09 -1.74
CA HIS A 157 -12.87 -17.04 -2.62
C HIS A 157 -12.80 -17.44 -4.10
N THR A 158 -11.69 -18.05 -4.53
CA THR A 158 -11.43 -18.38 -5.94
C THR A 158 -11.81 -19.81 -6.33
N GLY A 159 -12.01 -20.70 -5.35
CA GLY A 159 -11.97 -22.15 -5.55
C GLY A 159 -10.52 -22.69 -5.57
N PRO A 160 -10.36 -24.03 -5.66
CA PRO A 160 -9.05 -24.68 -5.51
C PRO A 160 -8.02 -24.22 -6.53
N LEU A 161 -6.78 -23.98 -6.09
CA LEU A 161 -5.67 -23.58 -6.94
C LEU A 161 -4.79 -24.79 -7.25
N SER A 162 -4.36 -24.93 -8.51
CA SER A 162 -3.47 -26.02 -8.94
C SER A 162 -2.02 -25.79 -8.50
N PHE A 163 -1.64 -24.54 -8.29
CA PHE A 163 -0.28 -24.14 -7.92
C PHE A 163 -0.30 -22.77 -7.25
N THR A 164 0.51 -22.60 -6.19
CA THR A 164 0.78 -21.31 -5.56
C THR A 164 2.27 -21.21 -5.19
N SER A 165 2.77 -19.98 -5.05
CA SER A 165 4.13 -19.69 -4.61
C SER A 165 4.15 -18.56 -3.59
N ILE A 166 5.13 -18.57 -2.69
CA ILE A 166 5.35 -17.50 -1.72
C ILE A 166 5.90 -16.22 -2.37
N GLU A 167 6.67 -16.37 -3.45
CA GLU A 167 7.22 -15.26 -4.23
C GLU A 167 6.43 -15.11 -5.53
N GLY A 168 6.04 -13.88 -5.85
CA GLY A 168 5.25 -13.54 -7.03
C GLY A 168 6.07 -13.09 -8.24
N ARG A 169 7.41 -13.00 -8.10
CA ARG A 169 8.29 -12.83 -9.25
C ARG A 169 8.15 -14.02 -10.19
N PRO A 170 7.97 -13.80 -11.51
CA PRO A 170 7.87 -14.91 -12.45
C PRO A 170 9.10 -15.83 -12.36
N ALA A 171 8.89 -17.13 -12.52
CA ALA A 171 9.96 -18.10 -12.42
C ALA A 171 10.81 -18.17 -13.70
N GLY A 172 12.04 -18.66 -13.54
CA GLY A 172 12.95 -18.96 -14.65
C GLY A 172 13.92 -17.83 -14.96
N GLU A 173 14.86 -18.14 -15.86
CA GLU A 173 16.07 -17.33 -16.08
C GLU A 173 15.79 -15.88 -16.49
N PHE A 174 14.72 -15.61 -17.24
CA PHE A 174 14.37 -14.26 -17.67
C PHE A 174 13.96 -13.31 -16.53
N TYR A 175 13.61 -13.86 -15.38
CA TYR A 175 13.27 -13.11 -14.18
C TYR A 175 14.21 -13.45 -13.01
N ALA A 176 15.26 -14.22 -13.24
CA ALA A 176 16.33 -14.40 -12.28
C ALA A 176 17.08 -13.07 -12.07
N HIS A 177 17.59 -12.83 -10.86
CA HIS A 177 18.30 -11.60 -10.58
C HIS A 177 19.59 -11.50 -11.42
N GLN A 178 19.62 -10.53 -12.33
CA GLN A 178 20.72 -10.39 -13.29
C GLN A 178 22.01 -9.97 -12.59
N ARG A 179 23.14 -10.62 -12.90
CA ARG A 179 24.44 -10.35 -12.24
C ARG A 179 24.36 -10.51 -10.71
N TRP A 180 23.62 -11.53 -10.23
CA TRP A 180 23.43 -11.81 -8.81
C TRP A 180 24.73 -11.77 -8.00
N ASN A 181 25.80 -12.41 -8.50
CA ASN A 181 27.08 -12.47 -7.81
C ASN A 181 27.84 -11.13 -7.73
N GLU A 182 27.61 -10.21 -8.67
CA GLU A 182 28.27 -8.91 -8.64
C GLU A 182 27.56 -7.92 -7.72
N PHE A 183 26.23 -7.95 -7.72
CA PHE A 183 25.42 -7.06 -6.89
C PHE A 183 24.63 -7.89 -5.87
N GLN A 184 25.32 -8.75 -5.13
CA GLN A 184 24.68 -9.44 -4.01
C GLN A 184 24.18 -8.37 -3.03
N PRO A 185 22.92 -8.47 -2.56
CA PRO A 185 22.41 -7.50 -1.60
C PRO A 185 23.24 -7.47 -0.31
N GLU A 186 23.73 -6.29 0.05
CA GLU A 186 24.41 -6.05 1.32
C GLU A 186 23.42 -5.69 2.43
N ARG A 187 22.32 -5.05 2.03
CA ARG A 187 21.24 -4.61 2.92
C ARG A 187 19.90 -5.07 2.39
N TYR A 188 18.91 -5.15 3.27
CA TYR A 188 17.53 -5.38 2.88
C TYR A 188 16.59 -4.43 3.59
N ILE A 189 15.46 -4.21 2.94
CA ILE A 189 14.29 -3.51 3.46
C ILE A 189 13.12 -4.43 3.19
N GLN A 190 12.24 -4.58 4.18
CA GLN A 190 10.98 -5.30 3.99
C GLN A 190 9.81 -4.44 4.44
N THR A 191 8.75 -4.47 3.63
CA THR A 191 7.54 -3.67 3.80
C THR A 191 6.35 -4.43 3.27
N ALA A 192 5.15 -4.04 3.69
CA ALA A 192 3.91 -4.62 3.18
C ALA A 192 2.96 -3.52 2.75
N GLN A 193 2.47 -3.55 1.51
CA GLN A 193 1.34 -2.71 1.14
C GLN A 193 0.07 -3.29 1.76
N ALA A 194 -0.56 -2.51 2.64
CA ALA A 194 -1.66 -2.96 3.48
C ALA A 194 -2.76 -1.88 3.57
N GLY A 195 -3.92 -2.31 4.04
CA GLY A 195 -5.03 -1.43 4.39
C GLY A 195 -4.66 -0.37 5.43
N ALA A 196 -5.25 0.81 5.31
CA ALA A 196 -5.04 1.93 6.23
C ALA A 196 -5.22 1.51 7.69
N ARG A 197 -4.19 1.74 8.50
CA ARG A 197 -4.11 1.36 9.90
C ARG A 197 -3.34 2.42 10.71
N LYS A 198 -3.60 2.47 12.01
CA LYS A 198 -2.87 3.35 12.93
C LYS A 198 -1.41 2.92 13.01
N ASN A 199 -0.49 3.88 12.86
CA ASN A 199 0.94 3.65 13.03
C ASN A 199 1.23 3.30 14.49
N THR A 200 1.94 2.20 14.74
CA THR A 200 2.31 1.72 16.08
C THR A 200 3.71 2.16 16.50
N GLY A 201 4.41 2.90 15.64
CA GLY A 201 5.82 3.28 15.82
C GLY A 201 6.79 2.16 15.42
N LEU A 202 6.38 1.22 14.55
CA LEU A 202 7.21 0.13 14.05
C LEU A 202 8.59 0.62 13.60
N ARG A 203 8.63 1.74 12.85
CA ARG A 203 9.84 2.29 12.27
C ARG A 203 10.55 3.31 13.17
N ASN A 204 10.04 3.66 14.36
CA ASN A 204 10.63 4.70 15.23
C ASN A 204 12.11 4.48 15.55
N LYS A 205 12.48 3.24 15.91
CA LYS A 205 13.88 2.87 16.21
C LYS A 205 14.76 2.76 14.97
N GLY A 206 14.14 2.74 13.80
CA GLY A 206 14.76 2.59 12.51
C GLY A 206 15.17 3.90 11.84
N GLN A 207 14.70 5.04 12.35
CA GLN A 207 14.99 6.35 11.77
C GLN A 207 16.38 6.82 12.21
N ARG A 208 17.25 7.20 11.27
CA ARG A 208 18.66 7.55 11.53
C ARG A 208 18.86 8.76 12.44
N HIS A 209 17.86 9.62 12.57
CA HIS A 209 17.91 10.75 13.51
C HIS A 209 17.57 10.35 14.95
N GLU A 210 17.04 9.15 15.19
CA GLU A 210 16.67 8.57 16.49
C GLU A 210 15.86 9.53 17.39
N TRP A 211 15.15 10.48 16.77
CA TRP A 211 14.47 11.58 17.46
C TRP A 211 15.35 12.37 18.45
N SER A 212 16.66 12.37 18.22
CA SER A 212 17.66 12.93 19.14
C SER A 212 18.66 13.87 18.45
N LYS A 213 18.58 14.03 17.13
CA LYS A 213 19.51 14.82 16.31
C LYS A 213 18.82 15.94 15.54
N GLY A 214 19.47 17.11 15.49
CA GLY A 214 19.06 18.25 14.66
C GLY A 214 17.60 18.66 14.88
N GLU A 215 16.88 18.90 13.78
CA GLU A 215 15.47 19.29 13.80
C GLU A 215 14.53 18.21 14.38
N PHE A 216 14.99 16.98 14.53
CA PHE A 216 14.21 15.89 15.14
C PHE A 216 14.46 15.71 16.64
N ALA A 217 15.43 16.43 17.24
CA ALA A 217 15.73 16.40 18.67
C ALA A 217 14.71 17.23 19.49
N PRO A 218 14.57 17.02 20.81
CA PRO A 218 13.71 17.86 21.65
C PRO A 218 13.95 19.37 21.44
N GLY A 219 12.89 20.11 21.12
CA GLY A 219 12.93 21.53 20.78
C GLY A 219 13.16 21.85 19.29
N GLY A 220 13.47 20.84 18.47
CA GLY A 220 13.62 20.98 17.01
C GLY A 220 12.28 21.07 16.28
N LEU A 221 12.31 21.62 15.06
CA LEU A 221 11.09 21.88 14.28
C LEU A 221 10.28 20.62 14.02
N TYR A 222 10.93 19.47 13.80
CA TYR A 222 10.32 18.19 13.40
C TYR A 222 10.18 17.18 14.55
N HIS A 223 10.59 17.53 15.77
CA HIS A 223 10.49 16.63 16.91
C HIS A 223 9.05 16.18 17.19
N ASN A 224 8.07 17.08 17.07
CA ASN A 224 6.67 16.71 17.11
C ASN A 224 6.16 16.45 15.68
N THR A 225 5.85 15.18 15.36
CA THR A 225 5.56 14.75 13.99
C THR A 225 4.31 15.40 13.40
N THR A 226 3.28 15.64 14.21
CA THR A 226 1.96 16.13 13.74
C THR A 226 1.70 17.59 14.09
N GLY A 227 2.44 18.15 15.04
CA GLY A 227 2.17 19.44 15.68
C GLY A 227 1.16 19.38 16.83
N TYR A 228 0.66 18.19 17.19
CA TYR A 228 -0.28 17.98 18.30
C TYR A 228 0.40 17.23 19.45
N ALA A 229 -0.10 17.42 20.68
CA ALA A 229 0.44 16.75 21.85
C ALA A 229 0.40 15.21 21.71
N GLY A 230 1.46 14.53 22.16
CA GLY A 230 1.56 13.07 22.17
C GLY A 230 2.30 12.46 20.95
N PHE A 231 2.89 13.31 20.10
CA PHE A 231 3.64 12.90 18.91
C PHE A 231 5.09 13.38 18.93
N GLU A 232 5.61 13.68 20.12
CA GLU A 232 7.00 14.04 20.36
C GLU A 232 7.91 12.80 20.22
N GLY A 233 8.84 12.87 19.28
CA GLY A 233 9.84 11.83 19.07
C GLY A 233 9.28 10.48 18.59
N SER A 234 8.14 10.50 17.88
CA SER A 234 7.43 9.27 17.52
C SER A 234 6.42 9.46 16.38
N THR A 235 6.23 8.42 15.58
CA THR A 235 5.10 8.27 14.65
C THR A 235 3.95 7.42 15.23
N ALA A 236 4.16 6.81 16.40
CA ALA A 236 3.15 5.96 17.03
C ALA A 236 1.87 6.77 17.35
N GLY A 237 0.72 6.17 17.08
CA GLY A 237 -0.59 6.78 17.28
C GLY A 237 -1.12 7.56 16.06
N ILE A 238 -0.30 7.82 15.04
CA ILE A 238 -0.73 8.56 13.86
C ILE A 238 -1.73 7.71 13.07
N GLU A 239 -2.89 8.29 12.79
CA GLU A 239 -3.94 7.66 11.99
C GLU A 239 -3.80 8.09 10.53
N VAL A 240 -4.18 7.23 9.59
CA VAL A 240 -4.24 7.58 8.18
C VAL A 240 -5.39 8.56 7.98
N ARG A 241 -5.04 9.86 7.99
CA ARG A 241 -5.96 10.98 7.78
C ARG A 241 -5.20 12.10 7.11
N PHE A 242 -5.84 12.78 6.16
CA PHE A 242 -5.22 13.91 5.45
C PHE A 242 -5.23 15.19 6.29
N TYR A 243 -6.25 15.37 7.13
CA TYR A 243 -6.39 16.54 8.00
C TYR A 243 -7.13 16.20 9.31
N PRO A 244 -6.84 16.83 10.46
CA PRO A 244 -7.50 16.55 11.74
C PRO A 244 -9.01 16.72 11.77
N LYS A 245 -9.56 17.58 10.90
CA LYS A 245 -11.01 17.73 10.72
C LYS A 245 -11.58 16.82 9.62
N MET A 246 -10.74 16.17 8.83
CA MET A 246 -11.16 15.16 7.85
C MET A 246 -11.31 13.79 8.54
N PRO A 247 -12.15 12.89 8.00
CA PRO A 247 -12.28 11.53 8.51
C PRO A 247 -10.95 10.76 8.48
N VAL A 248 -10.78 9.87 9.46
CA VAL A 248 -9.81 8.78 9.34
C VAL A 248 -10.22 7.90 8.18
N GLN A 249 -9.27 7.54 7.33
CA GLN A 249 -9.51 6.68 6.18
C GLN A 249 -9.84 5.27 6.65
N HIS A 250 -10.87 4.66 6.04
CA HIS A 250 -11.15 3.25 6.27
C HIS A 250 -10.01 2.38 5.69
N PRO A 251 -9.80 1.16 6.22
CA PRO A 251 -8.70 0.30 5.78
C PRO A 251 -8.60 0.12 4.26
N ASN A 252 -9.72 0.04 3.56
CA ASN A 252 -9.73 -0.19 2.11
C ASN A 252 -9.91 1.09 1.27
N SER A 253 -9.84 2.27 1.89
CA SER A 253 -9.95 3.54 1.16
C SER A 253 -8.61 4.05 0.63
N VAL A 254 -7.52 3.73 1.32
CA VAL A 254 -6.15 4.11 0.94
C VAL A 254 -5.21 2.98 1.34
N TRP A 255 -4.38 2.57 0.39
CA TRP A 255 -3.34 1.58 0.61
C TRP A 255 -1.98 2.25 0.60
N THR A 256 -1.15 1.91 1.58
CA THR A 256 0.19 2.48 1.73
C THR A 256 1.19 1.41 2.14
N PHE A 257 2.48 1.71 2.00
CA PHE A 257 3.53 0.90 2.58
C PHE A 257 3.40 0.87 4.12
N ASP A 258 3.45 -0.33 4.68
CA ASP A 258 3.04 -0.70 6.04
C ASP A 258 1.57 -0.38 6.41
N GLY A 259 0.77 0.15 5.49
CA GLY A 259 -0.60 0.62 5.74
C GLY A 259 -0.69 1.86 6.63
N THR A 260 0.40 2.63 6.81
CA THR A 260 0.51 3.67 7.82
C THR A 260 1.03 4.99 7.29
N PHE A 261 0.67 6.09 7.97
CA PHE A 261 1.33 7.39 7.81
C PHE A 261 2.39 7.60 8.90
N PRO A 262 3.46 8.40 8.63
CA PRO A 262 3.74 9.11 7.37
C PRO A 262 4.10 8.19 6.17
N PRO A 263 4.10 8.71 4.92
CA PRO A 263 4.65 7.98 3.78
C PRO A 263 6.11 7.61 4.03
N LYS A 264 6.58 6.53 3.44
CA LYS A 264 7.87 5.97 3.79
C LYS A 264 9.03 6.60 3.01
N LEU A 265 10.22 6.48 3.58
CA LEU A 265 11.48 6.92 3.01
C LEU A 265 12.48 5.77 3.06
N ILE A 266 13.21 5.57 1.98
CA ILE A 266 14.37 4.68 1.96
C ILE A 266 15.64 5.54 1.90
N MET A 267 16.55 5.33 2.84
CA MET A 267 17.86 5.97 2.87
C MET A 267 18.95 4.95 2.50
N VAL A 268 19.45 5.05 1.27
CA VAL A 268 20.49 4.14 0.77
C VAL A 268 21.61 4.93 0.10
N ARG A 269 22.69 4.23 -0.26
CA ARG A 269 23.91 4.82 -0.80
C ARG A 269 24.22 4.17 -2.14
N TYR A 270 24.75 4.95 -3.08
CA TYR A 270 25.35 4.37 -4.27
C TYR A 270 26.49 3.42 -3.89
N GLY A 271 26.62 2.33 -4.63
CA GLY A 271 27.60 1.27 -4.40
C GLY A 271 27.25 0.29 -3.29
N GLU A 272 26.08 0.40 -2.65
CA GLU A 272 25.57 -0.55 -1.67
C GLU A 272 24.30 -1.22 -2.23
N PRO A 273 24.41 -2.39 -2.88
CA PRO A 273 23.24 -3.10 -3.41
C PRO A 273 22.26 -3.46 -2.31
N ILE A 274 20.98 -3.24 -2.57
CA ILE A 274 19.92 -3.57 -1.62
C ILE A 274 18.92 -4.55 -2.21
N LEU A 275 18.26 -5.27 -1.30
CA LEU A 275 17.04 -6.00 -1.61
C LEU A 275 15.84 -5.31 -0.96
N PHE A 276 14.87 -4.94 -1.78
CA PHE A 276 13.59 -4.44 -1.34
C PHE A 276 12.55 -5.57 -1.47
N ARG A 277 12.15 -6.15 -0.33
CA ARG A 277 11.09 -7.14 -0.28
C ARG A 277 9.75 -6.47 -0.04
N HIS A 278 8.87 -6.55 -1.03
CA HIS A 278 7.53 -5.99 -0.94
C HIS A 278 6.49 -7.11 -0.78
N TYR A 279 5.79 -7.14 0.34
CA TYR A 279 4.67 -8.05 0.58
C TYR A 279 3.34 -7.42 0.13
N ASN A 280 2.50 -8.22 -0.53
CA ASN A 280 1.14 -7.83 -0.85
C ASN A 280 0.20 -8.28 0.29
N ALA A 281 -0.12 -7.34 1.18
CA ALA A 281 -0.99 -7.57 2.34
C ALA A 281 -2.40 -6.95 2.15
N LEU A 282 -2.84 -6.81 0.90
CA LEU A 282 -4.14 -6.26 0.54
C LEU A 282 -5.28 -7.29 0.67
N PRO A 283 -6.55 -6.87 0.70
CA PRO A 283 -7.70 -7.78 0.77
C PRO A 283 -7.86 -8.68 -0.47
N ILE A 284 -8.12 -9.98 -0.24
CA ILE A 284 -8.33 -11.01 -1.28
C ILE A 284 -9.52 -10.69 -2.18
N ASP A 285 -10.58 -10.12 -1.63
CA ASP A 285 -11.75 -9.69 -2.39
C ASP A 285 -11.42 -8.40 -3.16
N GLU A 286 -11.42 -8.49 -4.50
CA GLU A 286 -11.13 -7.34 -5.37
C GLU A 286 -12.14 -6.18 -5.21
N SER A 287 -13.34 -6.46 -4.69
CA SER A 287 -14.37 -5.43 -4.45
C SER A 287 -14.18 -4.67 -3.15
N ALA A 288 -13.24 -5.09 -2.29
CA ALA A 288 -13.03 -4.54 -0.96
C ALA A 288 -12.66 -3.06 -0.95
N ASN A 289 -12.08 -2.55 -2.03
CA ASN A 289 -11.71 -1.14 -2.24
C ASN A 289 -12.81 -0.29 -2.91
N ASN A 290 -14.06 -0.76 -2.91
CA ASN A 290 -15.17 -0.14 -3.65
C ASN A 290 -14.92 -0.09 -5.17
N CYS A 291 -14.19 -1.08 -5.69
CA CYS A 291 -13.85 -1.23 -7.11
C CYS A 291 -12.96 -0.10 -7.67
N PHE A 292 -12.20 0.60 -6.82
CA PHE A 292 -11.26 1.63 -7.24
C PHE A 292 -9.81 1.15 -7.11
N GLY A 293 -9.17 0.85 -8.24
CA GLY A 293 -7.84 0.26 -8.30
C GLY A 293 -7.83 -1.27 -8.26
N ARG A 294 -6.64 -1.88 -8.21
CA ARG A 294 -6.38 -3.30 -8.10
C ARG A 294 -5.53 -3.62 -6.88
N HIS A 295 -5.80 -4.79 -6.32
CA HIS A 295 -5.04 -5.38 -5.22
C HIS A 295 -3.83 -6.21 -5.68
N THR A 296 -3.46 -6.17 -6.97
CA THR A 296 -2.25 -6.77 -7.53
C THR A 296 -1.23 -5.68 -7.78
N ILE A 297 0.01 -5.88 -7.39
CA ILE A 297 0.98 -4.79 -7.29
C ILE A 297 2.27 -5.10 -8.04
N THR A 298 2.94 -4.06 -8.52
CA THR A 298 4.33 -4.12 -9.00
C THR A 298 5.02 -2.80 -8.67
N THR A 299 6.19 -2.84 -8.03
CA THR A 299 6.87 -1.63 -7.56
C THR A 299 7.97 -1.21 -8.52
N HIS A 300 7.85 0.00 -9.05
CA HIS A 300 8.89 0.67 -9.82
C HIS A 300 9.69 1.60 -8.92
N GLU A 301 11.01 1.47 -8.94
CA GLU A 301 11.93 2.40 -8.31
C GLU A 301 12.44 3.38 -9.37
N HIS A 302 11.78 4.53 -9.42
CA HIS A 302 11.90 5.50 -10.48
C HIS A 302 13.21 6.27 -10.38
N ASN A 303 13.85 6.47 -11.53
CA ASN A 303 15.22 6.95 -11.72
C ASN A 303 16.31 5.93 -11.38
N GLY A 304 15.95 4.77 -10.83
CA GLY A 304 16.89 3.68 -10.60
C GLY A 304 17.53 3.15 -11.87
N HIS A 305 18.80 2.76 -11.78
CA HIS A 305 19.46 1.95 -12.82
C HIS A 305 19.28 0.47 -12.47
N ASN A 306 18.06 -0.01 -12.68
CA ASN A 306 17.64 -1.35 -12.26
C ASN A 306 17.64 -2.33 -13.44
N PRO A 307 17.91 -3.62 -13.20
CA PRO A 307 17.72 -4.65 -14.20
C PRO A 307 16.21 -4.88 -14.42
N ALA A 308 15.82 -5.38 -15.59
CA ALA A 308 14.42 -5.45 -16.00
C ALA A 308 13.50 -6.21 -15.01
N GLU A 309 14.01 -7.27 -14.37
CA GLU A 309 13.27 -8.07 -13.38
C GLU A 309 13.11 -7.35 -12.03
N SER A 310 13.83 -6.27 -11.77
CA SER A 310 13.70 -5.49 -10.52
C SER A 310 13.29 -4.04 -10.78
N ASP A 311 13.01 -3.69 -12.03
CA ASP A 311 12.59 -2.34 -12.42
C ASP A 311 11.12 -2.07 -12.13
N GLY A 312 10.29 -3.10 -11.90
CA GLY A 312 8.84 -2.91 -11.73
C GLY A 312 8.07 -2.92 -13.04
N PHE A 313 8.44 -3.84 -13.95
CA PHE A 313 7.72 -4.03 -15.21
C PHE A 313 6.21 -4.19 -14.97
N ALA A 314 5.42 -3.43 -15.73
CA ALA A 314 4.00 -3.24 -15.46
C ALA A 314 3.16 -4.53 -15.51
N ASN A 315 3.63 -5.55 -16.26
CA ASN A 315 2.97 -6.85 -16.37
C ASN A 315 3.60 -7.95 -15.51
N ALA A 316 4.57 -7.62 -14.65
CA ALA A 316 5.18 -8.52 -13.68
C ALA A 316 4.66 -8.22 -12.26
N TYR A 317 3.33 -8.15 -12.13
CA TYR A 317 2.66 -7.94 -10.86
C TYR A 317 2.52 -9.22 -10.04
N PHE A 318 2.35 -9.08 -8.74
CA PHE A 318 2.21 -10.19 -7.81
C PHE A 318 0.93 -10.11 -6.97
N TYR A 319 0.50 -11.29 -6.55
CA TYR A 319 -0.78 -11.51 -5.90
C TYR A 319 -0.66 -11.43 -4.37
N LEU A 320 -1.83 -11.44 -3.76
CA LEU A 320 -2.03 -11.32 -2.32
C LEU A 320 -1.40 -12.49 -1.57
N GLY A 321 -0.83 -12.23 -0.41
CA GLY A 321 -0.11 -13.24 0.35
C GLY A 321 1.31 -13.52 -0.15
N GLN A 322 1.66 -13.03 -1.35
CA GLN A 322 3.01 -13.17 -1.90
C GLN A 322 3.90 -11.98 -1.52
N PHE A 323 5.21 -12.17 -1.69
CA PHE A 323 6.15 -11.08 -1.80
C PHE A 323 6.80 -11.03 -3.18
N TYR A 324 7.40 -9.89 -3.51
CA TYR A 324 8.34 -9.75 -4.61
C TYR A 324 9.66 -9.19 -4.07
N ASP A 325 10.76 -9.83 -4.45
CA ASP A 325 12.11 -9.37 -4.16
C ASP A 325 12.62 -8.50 -5.31
N TYR A 326 12.77 -7.20 -5.06
CA TYR A 326 13.39 -6.26 -5.99
C TYR A 326 14.85 -6.06 -5.59
N ARG A 327 15.79 -6.37 -6.48
CA ARG A 327 17.22 -6.18 -6.23
C ARG A 327 17.72 -4.93 -6.93
N TRP A 328 17.88 -3.86 -6.16
CA TRP A 328 18.38 -2.58 -6.66
C TRP A 328 19.90 -2.48 -6.45
N PRO A 329 20.71 -2.43 -7.52
CA PRO A 329 22.18 -2.39 -7.42
C PRO A 329 22.73 -1.13 -6.76
N MET A 330 21.94 -0.06 -6.76
CA MET A 330 22.36 1.28 -6.36
C MET A 330 23.63 1.73 -7.11
N ILE A 331 23.66 1.60 -8.44
CA ILE A 331 24.80 1.99 -9.28
C ILE A 331 24.60 3.33 -9.97
N LEU A 332 25.71 4.00 -10.31
CA LEU A 332 25.71 5.12 -11.24
C LEU A 332 25.56 4.60 -12.68
N ALA A 333 24.97 5.42 -13.55
CA ALA A 333 24.89 5.11 -14.97
C ALA A 333 26.30 4.92 -15.56
N GLY A 334 26.41 4.11 -16.62
CA GLY A 334 27.70 3.83 -17.25
C GLY A 334 28.65 2.98 -16.40
N HIS A 335 28.16 2.23 -15.41
CA HIS A 335 28.94 1.35 -14.52
C HIS A 335 30.00 0.50 -15.23
N ASP A 336 29.70 0.00 -16.44
CA ASP A 336 30.61 -0.86 -17.20
C ASP A 336 31.49 -0.11 -18.22
N THR A 337 31.21 1.16 -18.52
CA THR A 337 31.83 1.89 -19.64
C THR A 337 32.52 3.19 -19.25
N ILE A 338 32.07 3.85 -18.17
CA ILE A 338 32.59 5.13 -17.68
C ILE A 338 33.18 4.92 -16.29
N ASN A 339 34.42 5.38 -16.08
CA ASN A 339 35.10 5.27 -14.78
C ASN A 339 35.08 3.81 -14.24
N ALA A 340 35.23 2.83 -15.12
CA ALA A 340 35.20 1.41 -14.79
C ALA A 340 36.35 1.00 -13.83
N ASP A 341 37.43 1.78 -13.82
CA ASP A 341 38.59 1.62 -12.93
C ASP A 341 38.46 2.35 -11.59
N LYS A 342 37.33 3.06 -11.35
CA LYS A 342 37.06 3.84 -10.13
C LYS A 342 38.10 4.95 -9.87
N SER A 343 38.70 5.50 -10.93
CA SER A 343 39.75 6.52 -10.83
C SER A 343 39.22 7.94 -10.58
N ASP A 344 38.00 8.29 -11.00
CA ASP A 344 37.42 9.63 -10.83
C ASP A 344 37.07 9.90 -9.35
N PRO A 345 37.69 10.89 -8.69
CA PRO A 345 37.43 11.20 -7.29
C PRO A 345 36.02 11.75 -7.02
N LYS A 346 35.25 12.14 -8.04
CA LYS A 346 33.87 12.64 -7.91
C LYS A 346 32.83 11.51 -7.90
N ALA A 347 33.16 10.34 -8.43
CA ALA A 347 32.31 9.16 -8.39
C ALA A 347 32.60 8.39 -7.10
N GLY A 348 31.83 8.65 -6.04
CA GLY A 348 32.07 8.02 -4.75
C GLY A 348 30.83 7.97 -3.86
N THR A 349 30.97 7.26 -2.74
CA THR A 349 29.94 7.06 -1.72
C THR A 349 30.54 7.18 -0.32
N PRO A 350 29.81 7.62 0.72
CA PRO A 350 30.34 7.67 2.08
C PRO A 350 30.80 6.28 2.57
N ASP A 351 32.05 6.18 3.02
CA ASP A 351 32.65 4.93 3.52
C ASP A 351 32.25 4.55 4.95
N GLY A 352 31.42 5.38 5.60
CA GLY A 352 31.00 5.19 7.00
C GLY A 352 32.01 5.65 8.05
N ASN A 353 33.24 6.00 7.66
CA ASN A 353 34.34 6.43 8.53
C ASN A 353 34.70 7.92 8.32
N GLY A 354 33.82 8.68 7.67
CA GLY A 354 34.00 10.09 7.36
C GLY A 354 34.77 10.36 6.06
N GLY A 355 35.08 9.31 5.29
CA GLY A 355 35.71 9.39 3.98
C GLY A 355 34.76 9.05 2.83
N ILE A 356 35.35 8.89 1.64
CA ILE A 356 34.64 8.59 0.39
C ILE A 356 35.28 7.33 -0.22
N MET A 357 34.46 6.31 -0.45
CA MET A 357 34.83 5.15 -1.27
C MET A 357 34.50 5.47 -2.73
N ARG A 358 35.49 5.31 -3.64
CA ARG A 358 35.25 5.51 -5.07
C ARG A 358 34.44 4.36 -5.66
N ILE A 359 33.50 4.67 -6.54
CA ILE A 359 32.62 3.72 -7.22
C ILE A 359 32.73 3.90 -8.74
N ARG A 360 32.21 2.92 -9.50
CA ARG A 360 32.18 2.97 -10.97
C ARG A 360 31.02 3.85 -11.46
N GLY A 361 31.06 4.22 -12.74
CA GLY A 361 30.01 4.97 -13.42
C GLY A 361 30.26 6.49 -13.46
N ASP A 362 29.38 7.19 -14.18
CA ASP A 362 29.47 8.63 -14.40
C ASP A 362 28.95 9.40 -13.18
N TYR A 363 29.84 10.16 -12.53
CA TYR A 363 29.47 10.99 -11.38
C TYR A 363 28.40 12.04 -11.71
N ARG A 364 28.25 12.43 -12.99
CA ARG A 364 27.24 13.41 -13.44
C ARG A 364 25.82 12.87 -13.33
N GLU A 365 25.67 11.56 -13.27
CA GLU A 365 24.41 10.84 -13.11
C GLU A 365 24.12 10.50 -11.63
N THR A 366 24.84 11.13 -10.70
CA THR A 366 24.56 11.01 -9.27
C THR A 366 23.26 11.74 -8.95
N MET A 367 22.24 11.00 -8.54
CA MET A 367 20.95 11.55 -8.15
C MET A 367 20.82 11.56 -6.63
N SER A 368 20.05 12.53 -6.12
CA SER A 368 19.83 12.67 -4.67
C SER A 368 18.48 12.14 -4.24
N THR A 369 17.43 12.28 -5.07
CA THR A 369 16.08 11.86 -4.74
C THR A 369 15.50 11.05 -5.91
N HIS A 370 15.06 9.86 -5.57
CA HIS A 370 14.32 8.89 -6.35
C HIS A 370 12.94 8.76 -5.72
N TRP A 371 12.05 8.00 -6.34
CA TRP A 371 10.77 7.67 -5.72
C TRP A 371 10.33 6.30 -6.17
N PHE A 372 9.61 5.58 -5.33
CA PHE A 372 9.09 4.27 -5.68
C PHE A 372 7.57 4.24 -5.53
N HIS A 373 6.92 3.51 -6.42
CA HIS A 373 5.47 3.50 -6.53
C HIS A 373 4.98 2.25 -7.25
N ASP A 374 3.67 1.99 -7.15
CA ASP A 374 3.04 0.97 -7.97
C ASP A 374 3.11 1.33 -9.47
N HIS A 375 3.33 0.34 -10.32
CA HIS A 375 3.46 0.49 -11.77
C HIS A 375 2.59 -0.52 -12.53
N MET A 376 1.48 -0.95 -11.93
CA MET A 376 0.60 -1.97 -12.49
C MET A 376 -0.03 -1.50 -13.81
N HIS A 377 0.03 -2.35 -14.83
CA HIS A 377 -0.57 -2.10 -16.14
C HIS A 377 -2.07 -1.77 -15.98
N ASP A 378 -2.52 -0.71 -16.65
CA ASP A 378 -3.88 -0.15 -16.61
C ASP A 378 -4.38 0.40 -15.25
N PHE A 379 -3.66 0.17 -14.15
CA PHE A 379 -4.11 0.57 -12.81
C PHE A 379 -3.12 1.45 -12.02
N THR A 380 -1.95 1.75 -12.59
CA THR A 380 -0.91 2.61 -11.98
C THR A 380 -1.47 3.90 -11.37
N GLU A 381 -2.41 4.57 -12.02
CA GLU A 381 -3.01 5.81 -11.49
C GLU A 381 -3.82 5.57 -10.22
N ALA A 382 -4.67 4.55 -10.24
CA ALA A 382 -5.58 4.23 -9.14
C ALA A 382 -4.86 3.54 -7.97
N ASP A 383 -3.81 2.78 -8.27
CA ASP A 383 -3.00 2.00 -7.32
C ASP A 383 -1.83 2.81 -6.77
N ARG A 384 -1.67 4.07 -7.21
CA ARG A 384 -0.62 4.96 -6.75
C ARG A 384 -0.73 5.17 -5.24
N VAL A 385 0.03 4.38 -4.50
CA VAL A 385 0.43 4.67 -3.14
C VAL A 385 1.17 6.01 -3.16
N GLY A 386 0.79 6.93 -2.28
CA GLY A 386 1.29 8.31 -2.29
C GLY A 386 2.81 8.37 -2.44
N LEU A 387 3.29 9.28 -3.31
CA LEU A 387 4.71 9.52 -3.62
C LEU A 387 5.63 9.24 -2.42
N GLU A 388 6.40 8.16 -2.50
CA GLU A 388 7.42 7.81 -1.50
C GLU A 388 8.80 8.05 -2.10
N GLU A 389 9.62 8.84 -1.41
CA GLU A 389 10.93 9.22 -1.90
C GLU A 389 11.98 8.19 -1.43
N GLY A 390 12.84 7.76 -2.36
CA GLY A 390 14.14 7.18 -2.03
C GLY A 390 15.15 8.32 -2.02
N ASN A 391 15.93 8.51 -0.97
CA ASN A 391 17.00 9.48 -0.97
C ASN A 391 18.34 8.74 -1.10
N ASN A 392 18.94 8.86 -2.28
CA ASN A 392 20.28 8.37 -2.58
C ASN A 392 21.26 9.45 -2.13
N GLY A 393 21.54 9.46 -0.84
CA GLY A 393 22.37 10.49 -0.24
C GLY A 393 23.82 10.40 -0.73
N ASN A 394 24.17 11.22 -1.73
CA ASN A 394 25.55 11.54 -2.09
C ASN A 394 25.74 13.06 -2.03
N ASN A 395 26.09 13.58 -0.84
CA ASN A 395 26.69 14.90 -0.74
C ASN A 395 27.55 15.00 0.53
N SER A 396 28.84 14.69 0.37
CA SER A 396 29.89 15.23 1.24
C SER A 396 30.71 16.22 0.43
N LEU A 397 30.25 17.47 0.37
CA LEU A 397 31.14 18.61 0.20
C LEU A 397 30.77 19.69 1.24
N LYS A 398 31.41 19.60 2.41
CA LYS A 398 31.71 20.79 3.22
C LYS A 398 32.60 21.70 2.38
N GLY A 399 32.03 22.78 1.87
CA GLY A 399 32.77 23.89 1.27
C GLY A 399 32.05 25.18 1.63
N GLY A 400 32.44 25.77 2.76
CA GLY A 400 31.88 27.04 3.18
C GLY A 400 32.09 28.13 2.12
N LYS A 401 31.08 28.97 1.94
CA LYS A 401 31.26 30.42 1.88
C LYS A 401 29.92 31.08 2.13
N LYS A 402 29.84 31.76 3.28
CA LYS A 402 29.00 32.94 3.43
C LYS A 402 29.19 33.82 2.21
N LYS A 403 28.09 34.24 1.58
CA LYS A 403 27.76 35.65 1.38
C LYS A 403 26.25 35.79 1.39
#